data_AF-A0A950YW16-F1
#
_entry.id   AF-A0A950YW16-F1
#
_cell.length_a   1.000
_cell.length_b   1.000
_cell.length_c   1.000
_cell.angle_alpha   90.00
_cell.angle_beta   90.00
_cell.angle_gamma   90.00
#
_symmetry.space_group_name_H-M   'P 1'
#
loop_
_entity.id
_entity.type
_entity.pdbx_description
1 polymer ?
#
loop_
_entity_poly.entity_id
_entity_poly.type
_entity_poly.pdbx_seq_one_letter_code
_entity_poly.pdbx_strand_id
1 'polypeptide(L)'
;MNSAEPGATANSELCETIVSLIMAGDSRGEELLYSNFCRGLRFLANRYCPEYADDCTHDTILTVCRQIKAGQLKTSAALPGYLNIVLKRAAWNKKLESERHGGNSEVFDTLVQTRPD
;
A
#
# COMPACT_ATOMS: atom_id res chain seq x y z
N MET A 1 -5.48 -0.32 -38.32
CA MET A 1 -6.17 0.57 -37.35
C MET A 1 -6.22 -0.20 -36.03
N ASN A 2 -5.61 0.36 -34.98
CA ASN A 2 -5.30 -0.35 -33.74
C ASN A 2 -6.55 -0.83 -33.00
N SER A 3 -6.74 -2.15 -32.92
CA SER A 3 -7.62 -2.79 -31.94
C SER A 3 -6.91 -2.79 -30.59
N ALA A 4 -6.91 -1.66 -29.90
CA ALA A 4 -6.49 -1.62 -28.50
C ALA A 4 -7.60 -2.24 -27.65
N GLU A 5 -7.29 -3.32 -26.95
CA GLU A 5 -8.23 -4.03 -26.09
C GLU A 5 -8.76 -3.08 -25.00
N PRO A 6 -10.09 -2.95 -24.81
CA PRO A 6 -10.67 -1.90 -23.96
C PRO A 6 -10.31 -2.01 -22.47
N GLY A 7 -9.78 -3.15 -22.00
CA GLY A 7 -9.42 -3.37 -20.60
C GLY A 7 -8.06 -2.78 -20.17
N ALA A 8 -7.12 -2.63 -21.11
CA ALA A 8 -5.77 -2.13 -20.79
C ALA A 8 -5.74 -0.59 -20.74
N THR A 9 -6.45 0.07 -21.66
CA THR A 9 -6.54 1.54 -21.72
C THR A 9 -7.28 2.10 -20.51
N ALA A 10 -8.38 1.48 -20.10
CA ALA A 10 -9.16 1.93 -18.93
C ALA A 10 -8.35 1.93 -17.63
N ASN A 11 -7.44 0.97 -17.45
CA ASN A 11 -6.54 0.95 -16.29
C ASN A 11 -5.49 2.05 -16.35
N SER A 12 -5.00 2.39 -17.55
CA SER A 12 -4.05 3.50 -17.73
C SER A 12 -4.68 4.84 -17.37
N GLU A 13 -5.87 5.12 -17.91
CA GLU A 13 -6.60 6.38 -17.66
C GLU A 13 -6.98 6.55 -16.18
N LEU A 14 -7.35 5.44 -15.52
CA LEU A 14 -7.62 5.43 -14.09
C LEU A 14 -6.37 5.72 -13.27
N CYS A 15 -5.22 5.12 -13.63
CA CYS A 15 -3.94 5.42 -12.97
C CYS A 15 -3.51 6.88 -13.19
N GLU A 16 -3.69 7.42 -14.39
CA GLU A 16 -3.41 8.83 -14.70
C GLU A 16 -4.28 9.79 -13.87
N THR A 17 -5.57 9.48 -13.75
CA THR A 17 -6.51 10.26 -12.94
C THR A 17 -6.10 10.24 -11.47
N ILE A 18 -5.79 9.07 -10.91
CA ILE A 18 -5.35 8.93 -9.52
C ILE A 18 -4.08 9.75 -9.26
N VAL A 19 -3.08 9.63 -10.13
CA VAL A 19 -1.80 10.33 -9.96
C VAL A 19 -1.98 11.83 -10.03
N SER A 20 -2.77 12.32 -11.00
CA SER A 20 -3.05 13.76 -11.13
C SER A 20 -3.76 14.32 -9.89
N LEU A 21 -4.76 13.60 -9.37
CA LEU A 21 -5.48 14.00 -8.15
C LEU A 21 -4.57 14.01 -6.93
N ILE A 22 -3.77 12.96 -6.73
CA ILE A 22 -2.83 12.88 -5.59
C ILE A 22 -1.76 13.96 -5.68
N MET A 23 -1.22 14.24 -6.88
CA MET A 23 -0.26 15.33 -7.10
C MET A 23 -0.88 16.70 -6.85
N ALA A 24 -2.15 16.90 -7.19
CA ALA A 24 -2.90 18.11 -6.87
C ALA A 24 -3.25 18.24 -5.37
N GLY A 25 -2.98 17.21 -4.56
CA GLY A 25 -3.34 17.17 -3.15
C GLY A 25 -4.82 16.89 -2.89
N ASP A 26 -5.55 16.41 -3.90
CA ASP A 26 -6.97 16.12 -3.82
C ASP A 26 -7.20 14.72 -3.21
N SER A 27 -7.98 14.68 -2.13
CA SER A 27 -8.26 13.45 -1.38
C SER A 27 -9.03 12.40 -2.19
N ARG A 28 -9.69 12.79 -3.30
CA ARG A 28 -10.38 11.84 -4.19
C ARG A 28 -9.39 10.91 -4.89
N GLY A 29 -8.14 11.35 -5.10
CA GLY A 29 -7.09 10.50 -5.66
C GLY A 29 -6.75 9.35 -4.72
N GLU A 30 -6.67 9.63 -3.42
CA GLU A 30 -6.42 8.64 -2.37
C GLU A 30 -7.60 7.67 -2.23
N GLU A 31 -8.83 8.18 -2.27
CA GLU A 31 -10.05 7.37 -2.23
C GLU A 31 -10.18 6.44 -3.46
N LEU A 32 -9.87 6.93 -4.65
CA LEU A 32 -9.87 6.12 -5.88
C LEU A 32 -8.80 5.04 -5.83
N LEU A 33 -7.60 5.36 -5.33
CA LEU A 33 -6.54 4.38 -5.12
C LEU A 33 -7.00 3.30 -4.12
N TYR A 34 -7.60 3.71 -3.01
CA TYR A 34 -8.11 2.81 -1.99
C TYR A 34 -9.22 1.90 -2.56
N SER A 35 -10.26 2.48 -3.17
CA SER A 35 -11.40 1.72 -3.70
C SER A 35 -11.01 0.73 -4.81
N ASN A 36 -10.07 1.09 -5.69
CA ASN A 36 -9.67 0.22 -6.80
C ASN A 36 -8.61 -0.81 -6.41
N PHE A 37 -7.61 -0.43 -5.61
CA PHE A 37 -6.46 -1.29 -5.34
C PHE A 37 -6.49 -1.99 -3.99
N CYS A 38 -7.29 -1.56 -3.00
CA CYS A 38 -7.34 -2.19 -1.67
C CYS A 38 -7.65 -3.68 -1.74
N ARG A 39 -8.60 -4.10 -2.59
CA ARG A 39 -8.96 -5.53 -2.71
C ARG A 39 -7.81 -6.38 -3.24
N GLY A 40 -7.08 -5.88 -4.25
CA GLY A 40 -5.93 -6.57 -4.84
C GLY A 40 -4.73 -6.59 -3.91
N LEU A 41 -4.45 -5.46 -3.26
CA LEU A 41 -3.38 -5.33 -2.27
C LEU A 41 -3.63 -6.23 -1.07
N ARG A 42 -4.85 -6.26 -0.53
CA ARG A 42 -5.21 -7.13 0.61
C ARG A 42 -5.04 -8.60 0.27
N PHE A 43 -5.41 -9.02 -0.94
CA PHE A 43 -5.21 -10.40 -1.39
C PHE A 43 -3.72 -10.77 -1.47
N LEU A 44 -2.89 -9.87 -2.00
CA LEU A 44 -1.44 -10.05 -2.05
C LEU A 44 -0.82 -10.01 -0.64
N ALA A 45 -1.19 -9.04 0.19
CA ALA A 45 -0.72 -8.89 1.56
C ALA A 45 -1.03 -10.14 2.39
N ASN A 46 -2.24 -10.69 2.26
CA ASN A 46 -2.64 -11.94 2.91
C ASN A 46 -1.80 -13.14 2.47
N ARG A 47 -1.29 -13.14 1.23
CA ARG A 47 -0.39 -14.19 0.72
C ARG A 47 1.02 -14.09 1.29
N TYR A 48 1.48 -12.89 1.63
CA TYR A 48 2.83 -12.67 2.16
C TYR A 48 2.88 -12.66 3.70
N CYS A 49 1.90 -12.03 4.34
CA CYS A 49 1.79 -11.83 5.79
C CYS A 49 0.30 -11.74 6.18
N PRO A 50 -0.36 -12.86 6.52
CA PRO A 50 -1.78 -12.86 6.87
C PRO A 50 -2.09 -12.07 8.15
N GLU A 51 -1.19 -12.08 9.14
CA GLU A 51 -1.37 -11.37 10.42
C GLU A 51 -1.36 -9.85 10.28
N TYR A 52 -0.59 -9.32 9.32
CA TYR A 52 -0.42 -7.88 9.10
C TYR A 52 -0.97 -7.43 7.75
N ALA A 53 -1.88 -8.21 7.15
CA ALA A 53 -2.33 -7.97 5.78
C ALA A 53 -3.00 -6.60 5.59
N ASP A 54 -3.86 -6.22 6.55
CA ASP A 54 -4.57 -4.94 6.52
C ASP A 54 -3.61 -3.77 6.74
N ASP A 55 -2.70 -3.91 7.71
CA ASP A 55 -1.69 -2.91 8.05
C ASP A 55 -0.70 -2.69 6.89
N CYS A 56 -0.19 -3.77 6.27
CA CYS A 56 0.65 -3.68 5.07
C CYS A 56 -0.08 -3.02 3.89
N THR A 57 -1.37 -3.31 3.72
CA THR A 57 -2.18 -2.71 2.66
C THR A 57 -2.32 -1.20 2.90
N HIS A 58 -2.63 -0.81 4.12
CA HIS A 58 -2.78 0.59 4.50
C HIS A 58 -1.45 1.36 4.37
N ASP A 59 -0.36 0.79 4.90
CA ASP A 59 0.97 1.39 4.82
C ASP A 59 1.45 1.54 3.36
N THR A 60 1.14 0.56 2.51
CA THR A 60 1.42 0.63 1.07
C THR A 60 0.70 1.80 0.43
N ILE A 61 -0.59 1.96 0.69
CA ILE A 61 -1.40 3.05 0.13
C ILE A 61 -0.87 4.41 0.59
N LEU A 62 -0.60 4.57 1.89
CA LEU A 62 -0.06 5.81 2.43
C LEU A 62 1.32 6.12 1.86
N THR A 63 2.20 5.13 1.78
CA THR A 63 3.54 5.28 1.21
C THR A 63 3.46 5.68 -0.26
N VAL A 64 2.62 5.02 -1.06
CA VAL A 64 2.43 5.38 -2.48
C VAL A 64 1.87 6.79 -2.61
N CYS A 65 0.87 7.17 -1.82
CA CYS A 65 0.33 8.54 -1.82
C CYS A 65 1.42 9.58 -1.52
N ARG A 66 2.23 9.37 -0.46
CA ARG A 66 3.34 10.26 -0.11
C ARG A 66 4.39 10.35 -1.22
N GLN A 67 4.73 9.23 -1.83
CA GLN A 67 5.73 9.18 -2.91
C GLN A 67 5.22 9.86 -4.19
N ILE A 68 3.93 9.72 -4.51
CA ILE A 68 3.31 10.44 -5.63
C ILE A 68 3.28 11.95 -5.34
N LYS A 69 2.88 12.36 -4.12
CA LYS A 69 2.95 13.78 -3.69
C LYS A 69 4.37 14.34 -3.75
N ALA A 70 5.39 13.51 -3.48
CA ALA A 70 6.80 13.87 -3.61
C ALA A 70 7.34 13.88 -5.05
N GLY A 71 6.50 13.59 -6.06
CA GLY A 71 6.91 13.57 -7.47
C GLY A 71 7.84 12.40 -7.83
N GLN A 72 7.89 11.34 -7.02
CA GLN A 72 8.75 10.17 -7.27
C GLN A 72 8.22 9.25 -8.38
N LEU A 73 6.96 9.41 -8.77
CA LEU A 73 6.34 8.63 -9.83
C LEU A 73 6.55 9.33 -11.19
N LYS A 74 7.56 8.89 -11.95
CA LYS A 74 7.86 9.41 -13.30
C LYS A 74 6.76 9.13 -14.33
N THR A 75 5.98 8.07 -14.14
CA THR A 75 4.96 7.65 -15.10
C THR A 75 3.78 7.03 -14.36
N SER A 76 2.61 7.59 -14.59
CA SER A 76 1.32 7.14 -14.07
C SER A 76 1.00 5.69 -14.46
N ALA A 77 1.35 5.27 -15.67
CA ALA A 77 1.19 3.88 -16.11
C ALA A 77 2.01 2.85 -15.30
N ALA A 78 3.04 3.29 -14.56
CA ALA A 78 3.85 2.41 -13.71
C ALA A 78 3.26 2.23 -12.29
N LEU A 79 2.17 2.92 -11.94
CA LEU A 79 1.50 2.85 -10.64
C LEU A 79 1.23 1.40 -10.17
N PRO A 80 0.65 0.48 -10.96
CA PRO A 80 0.42 -0.90 -10.50
C PRO A 80 1.72 -1.66 -10.21
N GLY A 81 2.79 -1.42 -10.98
CA GLY A 81 4.12 -1.99 -10.71
C GLY A 81 4.73 -1.40 -9.44
N TYR A 82 4.58 -0.10 -9.25
CA TYR A 82 5.05 0.62 -8.08
C TYR A 82 4.35 0.14 -6.80
N LEU A 83 3.02 -0.03 -6.84
CA LEU A 83 2.22 -0.62 -5.77
C LEU A 83 2.74 -2.00 -5.36
N ASN A 84 3.12 -2.84 -6.32
CA ASN A 84 3.66 -4.18 -6.05
C ASN A 84 5.03 -4.10 -5.34
N ILE A 85 5.90 -3.19 -5.76
CA ILE A 85 7.22 -2.96 -5.14
C ILE A 85 7.05 -2.46 -3.72
N VAL A 86 6.20 -1.45 -3.51
CA VAL A 86 5.94 -0.88 -2.19
C VAL A 86 5.30 -1.91 -1.26
N LEU A 87 4.35 -2.70 -1.75
CA LEU A 87 3.72 -3.77 -0.97
C LEU A 87 4.74 -4.83 -0.54
N LYS A 88 5.61 -5.28 -1.45
CA LYS A 88 6.69 -6.22 -1.10
C LYS A 88 7.61 -5.64 -0.04
N ARG A 89 7.93 -4.34 -0.14
CA ARG A 89 8.77 -3.65 0.84
C ARG A 89 8.07 -3.54 2.20
N ALA A 90 6.78 -3.19 2.24
CA ALA A 90 5.99 -3.11 3.46
C ALA A 90 5.88 -4.49 4.14
N ALA A 91 5.56 -5.53 3.35
CA ALA A 91 5.50 -6.91 3.85
C ALA A 91 6.86 -7.41 4.36
N TRP A 92 7.96 -7.08 3.67
CA TRP A 92 9.31 -7.43 4.11
C TRP A 92 9.69 -6.71 5.40
N ASN A 93 9.43 -5.40 5.48
CA ASN A 93 9.66 -4.61 6.70
C ASN A 93 8.86 -5.18 7.87
N LYS A 94 7.56 -5.46 7.69
CA LYS A 94 6.73 -6.06 8.74
C LYS A 94 7.19 -7.44 9.15
N LYS A 95 7.63 -8.27 8.20
CA LYS A 95 8.23 -9.56 8.52
C LYS A 95 9.50 -9.40 9.35
N LEU A 96 10.41 -8.51 8.94
CA LEU A 96 11.63 -8.22 9.68
C LEU A 96 11.34 -7.63 11.07
N GLU A 97 10.36 -6.74 11.17
CA GLU A 97 9.86 -6.17 12.42
C GLU A 97 9.24 -7.24 13.30
N SER A 98 8.47 -8.18 12.74
CA SER A 98 7.90 -9.31 13.46
C SER A 98 8.95 -10.33 13.88
N GLU A 99 10.02 -10.53 13.11
CA GLU A 99 11.18 -11.33 13.52
C GLU A 99 11.96 -10.63 14.64
N ARG A 100 12.04 -9.29 14.63
CA ARG A 100 12.57 -8.49 15.75
C ARG A 100 11.65 -8.49 16.97
N HIS A 101 10.34 -8.47 16.77
CA HIS A 101 9.32 -8.46 17.82
C HIS A 101 8.90 -9.88 18.25
N GLY A 102 9.39 -10.93 17.59
CA GLY A 102 9.35 -12.31 18.09
C GLY A 102 10.20 -12.50 19.36
N GLY A 103 11.05 -11.52 19.68
CA GLY A 103 11.66 -11.37 21.01
C GLY A 103 11.02 -10.29 21.89
N ASN A 104 9.95 -9.63 21.44
CA ASN A 104 9.38 -8.45 22.12
C ASN A 104 7.86 -8.55 22.39
N SER A 105 7.18 -9.61 21.94
CA SER A 105 5.78 -9.90 22.32
C SER A 105 5.65 -10.07 23.85
N GLU A 106 6.70 -10.56 24.51
CA GLU A 106 6.75 -10.69 25.98
C GLU A 106 6.81 -9.34 26.70
N VAL A 107 7.26 -8.28 26.03
CA VAL A 107 7.59 -7.00 26.69
C VAL A 107 6.40 -6.03 26.66
N PHE A 108 5.54 -6.10 25.64
CA PHE A 108 4.27 -5.37 25.63
C PHE A 108 3.23 -6.00 26.57
N ASP A 109 3.26 -7.33 26.76
CA ASP A 109 2.42 -8.03 27.76
C ASP A 109 2.89 -7.71 29.19
N THR A 110 4.20 -7.66 29.42
CA THR A 110 4.80 -7.25 30.71
C THR A 110 4.46 -5.81 31.11
N LEU A 111 4.38 -4.88 30.15
CA LEU A 111 4.05 -3.47 30.40
C LEU A 111 2.57 -3.22 30.69
N VAL A 112 1.67 -4.14 30.31
CA VAL A 112 0.22 -4.02 30.58
C VAL A 112 -0.16 -4.60 31.95
N GLN A 113 0.64 -5.50 32.53
CA GLN A 113 0.36 -6.11 33.83
C GLN A 113 0.93 -5.36 35.06
N THR A 114 1.72 -4.30 34.88
CA THR A 114 2.34 -3.56 35.99
C THR A 114 1.78 -2.14 36.13
N ARG A 115 0.45 -2.04 36.35
CA ARG A 115 -0.12 -0.92 37.11
C ARG A 115 -0.42 -1.41 38.52
N PRO A 116 0.38 -1.04 39.54
CA PRO A 116 -0.03 -1.21 40.92
C PRO A 116 -1.16 -0.22 41.23
N ASP A 117 -2.19 -0.73 41.93
CA ASP A 117 -3.17 0.02 42.73
C ASP A 117 -2.46 0.75 43.88
#